data_AF-A0A2S9FM84-F1
#
_entry.id   AF-A0A2S9FM84-F1
#
_cell.length_a   1.000
_cell.length_b   1.000
_cell.length_c   1.000
_cell.angle_alpha   90.00
_cell.angle_beta   90.00
_cell.angle_gamma   90.00
#
_symmetry.space_group_name_H-M   'P 1'
#
loop_
_entity.id
_entity.type
_entity.pdbx_description
1 polymer ?
#
loop_
_entity_poly.entity_id
_entity_poly.type
_entity_poly.pdbx_seq_one_letter_code
_entity_poly.pdbx_strand_id
1 'polypeptide(L)'
;MLLDAFAAIGWEEMRNLEAPLLELMNIGVSRAIDAGKITPRPAKPLVHFLFGALCETAMIVARSTDQHAAHREALGEIGQILRALTVS
;
A
#
# COMPACT_ATOMS: atom_id res chain seq x y z
N MET A 1 -7.06 2.76 -16.71
CA MET A 1 -8.34 3.08 -16.06
C MET A 1 -8.25 2.77 -14.56
N LEU A 2 -7.83 3.73 -13.73
CA LEU A 2 -8.25 3.84 -12.31
C LEU A 2 -9.00 5.16 -12.06
N LEU A 3 -8.89 6.10 -13.02
CA LEU A 3 -9.68 7.32 -13.06
C LEU A 3 -11.19 7.01 -13.08
N ASP A 4 -11.59 5.88 -13.68
CA ASP A 4 -13.00 5.51 -13.80
C ASP A 4 -13.60 4.86 -12.54
N ALA A 5 -12.79 4.27 -11.64
CA ALA A 5 -13.33 3.64 -10.43
C ALA A 5 -13.86 4.72 -9.46
N PHE A 6 -13.05 5.73 -9.16
CA PHE A 6 -13.48 6.88 -8.34
C PHE A 6 -14.68 7.63 -8.94
N ALA A 7 -14.74 7.73 -10.28
CA ALA A 7 -15.86 8.37 -10.98
C ALA A 7 -17.13 7.51 -11.02
N ALA A 8 -17.02 6.18 -10.98
CA ALA A 8 -18.15 5.25 -11.11
C ALA A 8 -18.87 4.95 -9.78
N ILE A 9 -18.14 4.85 -8.66
CA ILE A 9 -18.73 4.54 -7.35
C ILE A 9 -18.81 5.73 -6.38
N GLY A 10 -18.16 6.85 -6.72
CA GLY A 10 -18.14 8.05 -5.89
C GLY A 10 -17.12 8.00 -4.74
N TRP A 11 -16.77 9.18 -4.23
CA TRP A 11 -15.71 9.36 -3.24
C TRP A 11 -16.01 8.70 -1.88
N GLU A 12 -17.24 8.80 -1.41
CA GLU A 12 -17.64 8.26 -0.11
C GLU A 12 -17.60 6.73 -0.09
N GLU A 13 -18.11 6.10 -1.16
CA GLU A 13 -18.12 4.65 -1.29
C GLU A 13 -16.71 4.07 -1.44
N MET A 14 -15.85 4.74 -2.21
CA MET A 14 -14.43 4.36 -2.29
C MET A 14 -13.78 4.41 -0.89
N ARG A 15 -14.05 5.46 -0.11
CA ARG A 15 -13.49 5.60 1.24
C ARG A 15 -14.02 4.54 2.20
N ASN A 16 -15.27 4.11 2.04
CA ASN A 16 -15.84 2.99 2.79
C ASN A 16 -15.16 1.66 2.45
N LEU A 17 -14.79 1.44 1.17
CA LEU A 17 -14.04 0.25 0.75
C LEU A 17 -12.59 0.25 1.28
N GLU A 18 -11.95 1.42 1.32
CA GLU A 18 -10.57 1.56 1.78
C GLU A 18 -10.43 1.48 3.31
N ALA A 19 -11.45 1.92 4.06
CA ALA A 19 -11.36 2.06 5.52
C ALA A 19 -10.95 0.77 6.26
N PRO A 20 -11.55 -0.41 5.98
CA PRO A 20 -11.14 -1.66 6.63
C PRO A 20 -9.69 -2.07 6.29
N LEU A 21 -9.23 -1.79 5.05
CA LEU A 21 -7.88 -2.10 4.61
C LEU A 21 -6.86 -1.23 5.36
N LEU A 22 -7.13 0.07 5.46
CA LEU A 22 -6.30 1.01 6.20
C LEU A 22 -6.27 0.67 7.70
N GLU A 23 -7.37 0.22 8.28
CA GLU A 23 -7.43 -0.22 9.67
C GLU A 23 -6.53 -1.44 9.92
N LEU A 24 -6.63 -2.47 9.08
CA LEU A 24 -5.78 -3.66 9.16
C LEU A 24 -4.30 -3.33 9.01
N MET A 25 -3.95 -2.48 8.03
CA MET A 25 -2.58 -2.00 7.84
C MET A 25 -2.09 -1.23 9.07
N ASN A 26 -2.94 -0.37 9.66
CA ASN A 26 -2.58 0.38 10.85
C ASN A 26 -2.31 -0.52 12.06
N ILE A 27 -3.09 -1.58 12.25
CA ILE A 27 -2.84 -2.58 13.29
C ILE A 27 -1.48 -3.27 13.06
N GLY A 28 -1.21 -3.72 11.84
CA GLY A 28 0.04 -4.41 11.50
C GLY A 28 1.28 -3.54 11.68
N VAL A 29 1.23 -2.31 11.14
CA VAL A 29 2.34 -1.34 11.23
C VAL A 29 2.58 -0.92 12.68
N SER A 30 1.53 -0.64 13.44
CA SER A 30 1.66 -0.28 14.86
C SER A 30 2.34 -1.39 15.65
N ARG A 31 1.90 -2.64 15.47
CA ARG A 31 2.51 -3.81 16.12
C ARG A 31 3.99 -3.99 15.74
N ALA A 32 4.35 -3.75 14.48
CA ALA A 32 5.74 -3.84 14.04
C ALA A 32 6.62 -2.74 14.66
N ILE A 33 6.07 -1.53 14.85
CA ILE A 33 6.74 -0.43 15.55
C ILE A 33 6.89 -0.78 17.05
N ASP A 34 5.84 -1.25 17.71
CA ASP A 34 5.84 -1.61 19.12
C ASP A 34 6.83 -2.76 19.41
N ALA A 35 6.97 -3.70 18.47
CA ALA A 35 7.93 -4.80 18.54
C ALA A 35 9.39 -4.39 18.22
N GLY A 36 9.65 -3.10 17.96
CA GLY A 36 10.96 -2.58 17.58
C GLY A 36 11.45 -3.07 16.22
N LYS A 37 10.56 -3.59 15.36
CA LYS A 37 10.91 -4.07 14.02
C LYS A 37 10.94 -2.95 13.01
N ILE A 38 10.19 -1.88 13.22
CA ILE A 38 10.22 -0.65 12.41
C ILE A 38 10.68 0.49 13.30
N THR A 39 11.52 1.39 12.74
CA THR A 39 11.98 2.60 13.45
C THR A 39 10.80 3.39 14.00
N PRO A 40 10.85 3.86 15.27
CA PRO A 40 9.76 4.62 15.89
C PRO A 40 9.29 5.80 15.05
N ARG A 41 8.01 5.80 14.67
CA ARG A 41 7.36 6.84 13.85
C ARG A 41 5.84 6.77 13.96
N PRO A 42 5.08 7.81 13.58
CA PRO A 42 3.62 7.74 13.50
C PRO A 42 3.16 6.67 12.50
N ALA A 43 2.35 5.71 12.96
CA ALA A 43 1.86 4.59 12.13
C ALA A 43 0.91 5.06 11.01
N LYS A 44 -0.07 5.92 11.34
CA LYS A 44 -1.11 6.35 10.39
C LYS A 44 -0.56 7.02 9.11
N PRO A 45 0.37 8.00 9.16
CA PRO A 45 0.99 8.54 7.95
C PRO A 45 1.74 7.49 7.13
N LEU A 46 2.44 6.55 7.78
CA LEU A 46 3.13 5.47 7.08
C LEU A 46 2.14 4.54 6.37
N VAL A 47 1.02 4.21 7.01
CA VAL A 47 -0.05 3.38 6.43
C VAL A 47 -0.63 4.02 5.17
N HIS A 48 -1.00 5.30 5.21
CA HIS A 48 -1.53 5.99 4.04
C HIS A 48 -0.52 6.06 2.89
N PHE A 49 0.77 6.28 3.20
CA PHE A 49 1.83 6.26 2.21
C PHE A 49 1.96 4.89 1.54
N LEU A 50 2.04 3.82 2.35
CA LEU A 50 2.17 2.45 1.84
C LEU A 50 0.93 2.01 1.05
N PHE A 51 -0.27 2.38 1.50
CA PHE A 51 -1.51 2.08 0.81
C PHE A 51 -1.57 2.76 -0.57
N GLY A 52 -1.25 4.06 -0.65
CA GLY A 52 -1.20 4.78 -1.92
C GLY A 52 -0.15 4.19 -2.89
N ALA A 53 1.04 3.87 -2.39
CA ALA A 53 2.08 3.23 -3.19
C ALA A 53 1.64 1.86 -3.72
N LEU A 54 0.94 1.07 -2.91
CA LEU A 54 0.42 -0.24 -3.32
C LEU A 54 -0.65 -0.09 -4.41
N CYS A 55 -1.60 0.84 -4.24
CA CYS A 55 -2.65 1.12 -5.23
C CYS A 55 -2.04 1.54 -6.58
N GLU A 56 -1.07 2.45 -6.58
CA GLU A 56 -0.44 2.91 -7.83
C GLU A 56 0.40 1.79 -8.47
N THR A 57 1.14 1.03 -7.67
CA THR A 57 1.92 -0.11 -8.16
C THR A 57 1.01 -1.17 -8.79
N ALA A 58 -0.13 -1.47 -8.16
CA ALA A 58 -1.13 -2.38 -8.72
C ALA A 58 -1.66 -1.87 -10.08
N MET A 59 -1.78 -0.55 -10.26
CA MET A 59 -2.17 0.03 -11.54
C MET A 59 -1.13 -0.05 -12.62
N ILE A 60 0.14 0.12 -12.28
CA ILE A 60 1.23 -0.08 -13.23
C ILE A 60 1.15 -1.52 -13.75
N VAL A 61 0.98 -2.50 -12.85
CA VAL A 61 0.82 -3.91 -13.22
C VAL A 61 -0.41 -4.12 -14.09
N ALA A 62 -1.58 -3.62 -13.67
CA ALA A 62 -2.83 -3.82 -14.39
C ALA A 62 -2.82 -3.22 -15.82
N ARG A 63 -2.07 -2.15 -16.04
CA ARG A 63 -1.95 -1.46 -17.35
C ARG A 63 -0.79 -1.95 -18.21
N SER A 64 0.06 -2.83 -17.69
CA SER A 64 1.23 -3.33 -18.42
C SER A 64 0.84 -4.26 -19.57
N THR A 65 1.60 -4.21 -20.67
CA THR A 65 1.49 -5.17 -21.77
C THR A 65 2.06 -6.54 -21.39
N ASP A 66 3.08 -6.58 -20.52
CA ASP A 66 3.57 -7.77 -19.84
C ASP A 66 3.29 -7.65 -18.34
N GLN A 67 2.12 -8.13 -17.93
CA GLN A 67 1.68 -8.08 -16.54
C GLN A 67 2.54 -8.96 -15.63
N HIS A 68 3.09 -10.07 -16.15
CA HIS A 68 3.93 -10.96 -15.35
C HIS A 68 5.27 -10.32 -15.02
N ALA A 69 5.91 -9.65 -15.99
CA ALA A 69 7.13 -8.88 -15.73
C ALA A 69 6.87 -7.74 -14.76
N ALA A 70 5.86 -6.91 -15.02
CA ALA A 70 5.51 -5.78 -14.16
C ALA A 70 5.19 -6.21 -12.71
N HIS A 71 4.49 -7.32 -12.54
CA HIS A 71 4.19 -7.86 -11.21
C HIS A 71 5.45 -8.29 -10.44
N ARG A 72 6.44 -8.89 -11.12
CA ARG A 72 7.72 -9.25 -10.47
C ARG A 72 8.50 -8.02 -10.04
N GLU A 73 8.54 -6.99 -10.88
CA GLU A 73 9.20 -5.72 -10.56
C GLU A 73 8.52 -5.03 -9.38
N ALA A 74 7.19 -4.94 -9.40
CA ALA A 74 6.37 -4.42 -8.30
C ALA A 74 6.66 -5.12 -6.96
N LEU A 75 6.67 -6.45 -6.94
CA LEU A 75 6.99 -7.22 -5.73
C LEU A 75 8.43 -6.99 -5.26
N GLY A 76 9.37 -6.85 -6.21
CA GLY A 76 10.76 -6.53 -5.91
C GLY A 76 10.89 -5.19 -5.19
N GLU A 77 10.23 -4.15 -5.70
CA GLU A 77 10.27 -2.80 -5.13
C GLU A 77 9.57 -2.73 -3.76
N ILE A 78 8.35 -3.29 -3.65
CA ILE A 78 7.62 -3.35 -2.38
C ILE A 78 8.48 -4.07 -1.32
N GLY A 79 9.12 -5.18 -1.68
CA GLY A 79 10.02 -5.90 -0.78
C GLY A 79 11.22 -5.07 -0.34
N GLN A 80 11.81 -4.26 -1.22
CA GLN A 80 12.92 -3.36 -0.87
C GLN A 80 12.49 -2.27 0.10
N ILE A 81 11.35 -1.62 -0.15
CA ILE A 81 10.81 -0.59 0.74
C ILE A 81 10.49 -1.17 2.12
N LEU A 82 9.84 -2.34 2.18
CA LEU A 82 9.54 -2.97 3.46
C LEU A 82 10.82 -3.34 4.24
N ARG A 83 11.87 -3.83 3.57
CA ARG A 83 13.18 -4.07 4.21
C ARG A 83 13.84 -2.78 4.69
N ALA A 84 13.73 -1.70 3.93
CA ALA A 84 14.29 -0.40 4.32
C ALA A 84 13.60 0.21 5.55
N LEU A 85 12.37 -0.21 5.87
CA LEU A 85 11.66 0.19 7.08
C LEU A 85 12.11 -0.59 8.32
N THR A 86 12.73 -1.77 8.15
CA THR A 86 13.08 -2.62 9.28
C THR A 86 14.38 -2.19 9.95
N VAL A 87 14.42 -2.31 11.27
CA VAL A 87 15.66 -2.17 12.06
C VAL A 87 16.34 -3.54 12.10
N SER A 88 17.52 -3.64 11.49
CA SER A 88 18.36 -4.85 11.47
C SER A 88 18.86 -5.24 12.86
#